data_AF-A0A6N7A7U4-F1
#
_entry.id   AF-A0A6N7A7U4-F1
#
_cell.length_a   1.000
_cell.length_b   1.000
_cell.length_c   1.000
_cell.angle_alpha   90.00
_cell.angle_beta   90.00
_cell.angle_gamma   90.00
#
_symmetry.space_group_name_H-M   'P 1'
#
loop_
_entity.id
_entity.type
_entity.pdbx_description
1 polymer ?
#
loop_
_entity_poly.entity_id
_entity_poly.type
_entity_poly.pdbx_seq_one_letter_code
_entity_poly.pdbx_strand_id
1 'polypeptide(L)'
;MKPLDNWFKKTVTFQGIVRLLADAVMINVALVISLVARLLWIVAIGNPEGSIDYQATLYTHVNYYTGNAWALTILCLVVFFLSGFYTYGRFYRGRYKVLVVIQASSLAFLIFGFITYLAQSDFLGIHTNILNFPRWALIMTWALSTGMLVAARAWSVIWKNVIRSESARPKRFEEEKIKKVLVIGGAGYIGSALLPKLLEAGYRVRLLDLLLYGTDPIQEWLTHPHLEIMHADFRQVEKVVQAMHDMDAVIHLGGLVGDSACALDEQLTLDINLMATRMIAEVAKGSGIGHFIFASTCSVYGASDEKLDERSELRPVSLYARSKIASEKALLKLADDRFAPVILRFSTIYGLSGRPRFDLVVNLLTAKAIVDNEITIFGGDQWRPFLHVSDAAQAIMLVLKSPLRLVRNQVFNVGSNAQNFTIRQVGEMIQKQAPSAAIVNKDENPDPRNYWVNFHKIDNILGFVPEWNVEKGIGQVIEALRSGRIGDYRDARYSNVEFLKKEGLYLLTHTEETSRAAVLFSEESIDAPAQ
;
A
#
# COMPACT_ATOMS: atom_id res chain seq x y z
N MET A 1 -20.54 -5.60 -49.17
CA MET A 1 -19.64 -4.52 -48.73
C MET A 1 -19.73 -4.13 -47.25
N LYS A 2 -20.81 -4.42 -46.50
CA LYS A 2 -20.90 -4.13 -45.05
C LYS A 2 -20.15 -5.05 -44.04
N PRO A 3 -19.61 -6.26 -44.37
CA PRO A 3 -18.91 -7.08 -43.37
C PRO A 3 -17.45 -6.66 -43.09
N LEU A 4 -16.80 -5.95 -44.03
CA LEU A 4 -15.39 -5.55 -43.92
C LEU A 4 -15.19 -4.37 -42.95
N ASP A 5 -16.16 -3.47 -42.85
CA ASP A 5 -16.06 -2.24 -42.07
C ASP A 5 -16.14 -2.48 -40.55
N ASN A 6 -16.90 -3.50 -40.13
CA ASN A 6 -16.98 -3.95 -38.74
C ASN A 6 -15.76 -4.78 -38.30
N TRP A 7 -15.02 -5.40 -39.22
CA TRP A 7 -13.80 -6.13 -38.91
C TRP A 7 -12.62 -5.18 -38.65
N PHE A 8 -12.48 -4.12 -39.45
CA PHE A 8 -11.42 -3.12 -39.26
C PHE A 8 -11.53 -2.37 -37.92
N LYS A 9 -12.75 -1.96 -37.52
CA LYS A 9 -12.97 -1.23 -36.24
C LYS A 9 -12.72 -2.07 -34.98
N LYS A 10 -12.82 -3.40 -35.05
CA LYS A 10 -12.54 -4.30 -33.91
C LYS A 10 -11.07 -4.74 -33.79
N THR A 11 -10.29 -4.58 -34.86
CA THR A 11 -8.96 -5.19 -34.98
C THR A 11 -7.82 -4.18 -34.76
N VAL A 12 -8.06 -2.89 -35.01
CA VAL A 12 -7.05 -1.83 -34.89
C VAL A 12 -7.34 -0.94 -33.68
N THR A 13 -6.70 -1.25 -32.55
CA THR A 13 -6.72 -0.38 -31.36
C THR A 13 -5.66 0.72 -31.50
N PHE A 14 -5.86 1.89 -30.88
CA PHE A 14 -4.84 2.97 -30.84
C PHE A 14 -3.46 2.47 -30.40
N GLN A 15 -3.43 1.60 -29.38
CA GLN A 15 -2.22 0.94 -28.91
C GLN A 15 -1.57 0.02 -29.98
N GLY A 16 -2.38 -0.62 -30.83
CA GLY A 16 -1.91 -1.42 -31.96
C GLY A 16 -1.21 -0.57 -33.02
N ILE A 17 -1.76 0.61 -33.33
CA ILE A 17 -1.16 1.57 -34.28
C ILE A 17 0.18 2.07 -33.75
N VAL A 18 0.24 2.47 -32.47
CA VAL A 18 1.49 2.93 -31.84
C VAL A 18 2.58 1.85 -31.90
N ARG A 19 2.23 0.58 -31.65
CA ARG A 19 3.17 -0.54 -31.75
C ARG A 19 3.65 -0.77 -33.18
N LEU A 20 2.75 -0.70 -34.15
CA LEU A 20 3.08 -0.84 -35.57
C LEU A 20 4.08 0.22 -36.01
N LEU A 21 3.86 1.48 -35.61
CA LEU A 21 4.78 2.58 -35.89
C LEU A 21 6.14 2.37 -35.20
N ALA A 22 6.14 1.94 -33.93
CA ALA A 22 7.38 1.67 -33.20
C ALA A 22 8.19 0.53 -33.84
N ASP A 23 7.54 -0.54 -34.30
CA ASP A 23 8.20 -1.65 -34.99
C ASP A 23 8.78 -1.20 -36.35
N ALA A 24 8.06 -0.37 -37.09
CA ALA A 24 8.57 0.23 -38.33
C ALA A 24 9.82 1.08 -38.08
N VAL A 25 9.81 1.90 -37.04
CA VAL A 25 10.97 2.72 -36.64
C VAL A 25 12.15 1.82 -36.26
N MET A 26 11.94 0.78 -35.45
CA MET A 26 13.03 -0.14 -35.03
C MET A 26 13.68 -0.85 -36.23
N ILE A 27 12.89 -1.28 -37.22
CA ILE A 27 13.42 -1.91 -38.44
C ILE A 27 14.31 -0.92 -39.22
N ASN A 28 13.84 0.32 -39.39
CA ASN A 28 14.59 1.33 -40.14
C ASN A 28 15.83 1.79 -39.40
N VAL A 29 15.78 1.93 -38.08
CA VAL A 29 16.96 2.22 -37.25
C VAL A 29 18.00 1.10 -37.38
N ALA A 30 17.59 -0.17 -37.28
CA ALA A 30 18.48 -1.31 -37.47
C ALA A 30 19.12 -1.33 -38.87
N LEU A 31 18.34 -0.98 -39.90
CA LEU A 31 18.79 -0.91 -41.29
C LEU A 31 19.84 0.19 -41.49
N VAL A 32 19.59 1.40 -40.96
CA VAL A 32 20.53 2.53 -41.02
C VAL A 32 21.82 2.18 -40.30
N ILE A 33 21.74 1.61 -39.08
CA ILE A 33 22.92 1.20 -38.30
C ILE A 33 23.76 0.19 -39.11
N SER A 34 23.10 -0.79 -39.73
CA SER A 34 23.77 -1.80 -40.56
C SER A 34 24.49 -1.19 -41.77
N LEU A 35 23.83 -0.26 -42.48
CA LEU A 35 24.43 0.43 -43.63
C LEU A 35 25.56 1.38 -43.23
N VAL A 36 25.45 2.05 -42.07
CA VAL A 36 26.53 2.89 -41.52
C VAL A 36 27.71 2.02 -41.11
N ALA A 37 27.48 0.91 -40.41
CA ALA A 37 28.54 -0.05 -40.08
C ALA A 37 29.24 -0.55 -41.34
N ARG A 38 28.50 -0.72 -42.45
CA ARG A 38 29.06 -1.09 -43.74
C ARG A 38 29.92 -0.01 -44.36
N LEU A 39 29.42 1.21 -44.36
CA LEU A 39 30.15 2.36 -44.86
C LEU A 39 31.47 2.52 -44.09
N LEU A 40 31.42 2.45 -42.75
CA LEU A 40 32.60 2.54 -41.89
C LEU A 40 33.59 1.40 -42.15
N TRP A 41 33.11 0.17 -42.34
CA TRP A 41 33.96 -0.97 -42.69
C TRP A 41 34.70 -0.76 -44.01
N ILE A 42 33.98 -0.29 -45.05
CA ILE A 42 34.57 0.00 -46.36
C ILE A 42 35.60 1.13 -46.26
N VAL A 43 35.29 2.18 -45.50
CA VAL A 43 36.22 3.31 -45.29
C VAL A 43 37.46 2.90 -44.48
N ALA A 44 37.29 2.05 -43.47
CA ALA A 44 38.38 1.67 -42.57
C ALA A 44 39.31 0.59 -43.14
N ILE A 45 38.79 -0.32 -43.98
CA ILE A 45 39.52 -1.54 -44.42
C ILE A 45 39.62 -1.62 -45.95
N GLY A 46 38.80 -0.88 -46.70
CA GLY A 46 38.74 -0.93 -48.15
C GLY A 46 39.89 -0.22 -48.85
N ASN A 47 41.02 -0.92 -48.98
CA ASN A 47 42.17 -0.65 -49.87
C ASN A 47 43.14 0.51 -49.52
N PRO A 48 44.44 0.21 -49.26
CA PRO A 48 45.50 1.21 -49.10
C PRO A 48 46.01 1.85 -50.41
N GLU A 49 45.66 1.32 -51.59
CA GLU A 49 46.31 1.70 -52.87
C GLU A 49 45.36 2.31 -53.93
N GLY A 50 44.09 2.60 -53.60
CA GLY A 50 43.13 3.22 -54.52
C GLY A 50 42.40 4.39 -53.89
N SER A 51 42.22 5.49 -54.64
CA SER A 51 41.41 6.64 -54.20
C SER A 51 39.94 6.24 -54.09
N ILE A 52 39.49 5.91 -52.87
CA ILE A 52 38.06 5.66 -52.60
C ILE A 52 37.29 6.96 -52.85
N ASP A 53 36.34 6.95 -53.78
CA ASP A 53 35.38 8.04 -53.91
C ASP A 53 34.35 7.94 -52.79
N TYR A 54 34.55 8.74 -51.74
CA TYR A 54 33.67 8.82 -50.58
C TYR A 54 32.26 9.28 -50.95
N GLN A 55 32.12 10.18 -51.93
CA GLN A 55 30.81 10.70 -52.34
C GLN A 55 30.02 9.62 -53.09
N ALA A 56 30.65 8.93 -54.05
CA ALA A 56 30.02 7.82 -54.76
C ALA A 56 29.66 6.66 -53.82
N THR A 57 30.52 6.37 -52.84
CA THR A 57 30.27 5.32 -51.86
C THR A 57 29.09 5.68 -50.96
N LEU A 58 29.05 6.90 -50.42
CA LEU A 58 27.93 7.37 -49.61
C LEU A 58 26.61 7.38 -50.39
N TYR A 59 26.63 7.89 -51.62
CA TYR A 59 25.47 7.93 -52.51
C TYR A 59 24.90 6.52 -52.74
N THR A 60 25.77 5.54 -52.99
CA THR A 60 25.38 4.13 -53.14
C THR A 60 24.69 3.59 -51.87
N HIS A 61 25.18 3.94 -50.68
CA HIS A 61 24.59 3.49 -49.41
C HIS A 61 23.24 4.15 -49.13
N VAL A 62 23.08 5.43 -49.48
CA VAL A 62 21.78 6.11 -49.45
C VAL A 62 20.80 5.43 -50.40
N ASN A 63 21.24 5.08 -51.62
CA ASN A 63 20.40 4.36 -52.58
C ASN A 63 19.99 2.96 -52.10
N TYR A 64 20.86 2.25 -51.38
CA TYR A 64 20.47 0.99 -50.74
C TYR A 64 19.34 1.18 -49.73
N TYR A 65 19.37 2.26 -48.95
CA TYR A 65 18.28 2.56 -48.02
C TYR A 65 17.00 2.96 -48.76
N THR A 66 17.05 3.99 -49.61
CA THR A 66 15.85 4.53 -50.28
C THR A 66 15.18 3.51 -51.21
N GLY A 67 15.97 2.65 -51.87
CA GLY A 67 15.46 1.62 -52.78
C GLY A 67 14.83 0.41 -52.08
N ASN A 68 15.20 0.09 -50.83
CA ASN A 68 14.87 -1.18 -50.19
C ASN A 68 14.11 -1.05 -48.86
N ALA A 69 14.31 0.04 -48.11
CA ALA A 69 13.79 0.19 -46.75
C ALA A 69 12.26 0.07 -46.68
N TRP A 70 11.56 0.66 -47.64
CA TRP A 70 10.09 0.62 -47.71
C TRP A 70 9.58 -0.81 -47.91
N ALA A 71 10.18 -1.57 -48.84
CA ALA A 71 9.78 -2.93 -49.16
C ALA A 71 10.04 -3.88 -47.99
N LEU A 72 11.21 -3.78 -47.36
CA LEU A 72 11.57 -4.56 -46.16
C LEU A 72 10.63 -4.23 -44.99
N THR A 73 10.36 -2.94 -44.76
CA THR A 73 9.47 -2.49 -43.68
C THR A 73 8.06 -3.02 -43.87
N ILE A 74 7.47 -2.86 -45.07
CA ILE A 74 6.12 -3.35 -45.38
C ILE A 74 6.05 -4.86 -45.19
N LEU A 75 7.03 -5.60 -45.72
CA LEU A 75 7.06 -7.06 -45.60
C LEU A 75 7.13 -7.51 -44.13
N CYS A 76 7.99 -6.89 -43.32
CA CYS A 76 8.08 -7.17 -41.89
C CYS A 76 6.75 -6.88 -41.18
N LEU A 77 6.13 -5.73 -41.44
CA LEU A 77 4.86 -5.36 -40.81
C LEU A 77 3.73 -6.33 -41.19
N VAL A 78 3.68 -6.80 -42.43
CA VAL A 78 2.71 -7.81 -42.89
C VAL A 78 2.93 -9.13 -42.17
N VAL A 79 4.18 -9.62 -42.11
CA VAL A 79 4.51 -10.87 -41.41
C VAL A 79 4.21 -10.76 -39.91
N PHE A 80 4.49 -9.60 -39.29
CA PHE A 80 4.20 -9.34 -37.88
C PHE A 80 2.69 -9.29 -37.60
N PHE A 81 1.93 -8.68 -38.50
CA PHE A 81 0.47 -8.67 -38.42
C PHE A 81 -0.12 -10.08 -38.50
N LEU A 82 0.33 -10.88 -39.48
CA LEU A 82 -0.09 -12.29 -39.63
C LEU A 82 0.35 -13.16 -38.43
N SER A 83 1.50 -12.85 -37.83
CA SER A 83 2.01 -13.51 -36.63
C SER A 83 1.32 -13.04 -35.33
N GLY A 84 0.35 -12.12 -35.43
CA GLY A 84 -0.46 -11.68 -34.31
C GLY A 84 0.20 -10.65 -33.39
N PHE A 85 1.18 -9.87 -33.86
CA PHE A 85 1.83 -8.84 -33.03
C PHE A 85 0.89 -7.72 -32.61
N TYR A 86 -0.09 -7.41 -33.47
CA TYR A 86 -0.98 -6.25 -33.33
C TYR A 86 -2.43 -6.65 -33.03
N THR A 87 -2.76 -7.93 -33.20
CA THR A 87 -4.08 -8.46 -32.89
C THR A 87 -4.01 -9.17 -31.54
N TYR A 88 -5.01 -8.97 -30.67
CA TYR A 88 -5.11 -9.63 -29.35
C TYR A 88 -5.42 -11.14 -29.47
N GLY A 89 -4.76 -11.85 -30.38
CA GLY A 89 -4.94 -13.26 -30.66
C GLY A 89 -4.37 -14.18 -29.57
N ARG A 90 -4.98 -15.35 -29.38
CA ARG A 90 -4.62 -16.35 -28.35
C ARG A 90 -3.17 -16.84 -28.42
N PHE A 91 -2.49 -16.70 -29.57
CA PHE A 91 -1.12 -17.15 -29.79
C PHE A 91 -0.05 -16.23 -29.17
N TYR A 92 -0.38 -14.98 -28.86
CA TYR A 92 0.54 -14.01 -28.27
C TYR A 92 0.33 -13.87 -26.74
N ARG A 93 0.47 -14.98 -26.00
CA ARG A 93 0.40 -15.01 -24.52
C ARG A 93 1.57 -15.79 -23.90
N GLY A 94 2.21 -15.18 -22.90
CA GLY A 94 3.10 -15.87 -21.96
C GLY A 94 4.52 -16.19 -22.49
N ARG A 95 5.02 -17.38 -22.13
CA ARG A 95 6.44 -17.78 -22.23
C ARG A 95 6.99 -17.90 -23.67
N TYR A 96 6.12 -17.97 -24.68
CA TYR A 96 6.52 -18.16 -26.08
C TYR A 96 6.63 -16.84 -26.87
N LYS A 97 6.38 -15.69 -26.24
CA LYS A 97 6.37 -14.37 -26.89
C LYS A 97 7.68 -14.05 -27.63
N VAL A 98 8.83 -14.38 -27.03
CA VAL A 98 10.15 -14.16 -27.64
C VAL A 98 10.37 -15.06 -28.85
N LEU A 99 9.96 -16.32 -28.77
CA LEU A 99 10.09 -17.29 -29.87
C LEU A 99 9.27 -16.88 -31.09
N VAL A 100 8.02 -16.43 -30.88
CA VAL A 100 7.15 -15.93 -31.96
C VAL A 100 7.79 -14.72 -32.63
N VAL A 101 8.48 -13.85 -31.88
CA VAL A 101 9.16 -12.67 -32.44
C VAL A 101 10.34 -13.04 -33.30
N ILE A 102 11.18 -13.96 -32.82
CA ILE A 102 12.35 -14.44 -33.57
C ILE A 102 11.90 -15.14 -34.86
N GLN A 103 10.86 -15.98 -34.80
CA GLN A 103 10.32 -16.67 -35.97
C GLN A 103 9.77 -15.70 -37.02
N ALA A 104 8.91 -14.76 -36.60
CA ALA A 104 8.28 -13.79 -37.51
C ALA A 104 9.33 -12.88 -38.16
N SER A 105 10.31 -12.39 -37.38
CA SER A 105 11.42 -11.59 -37.90
C SER A 105 12.26 -12.39 -38.90
N SER A 106 12.68 -13.59 -38.54
CA SER A 106 13.49 -14.44 -39.41
C SER A 106 12.78 -14.79 -40.71
N LEU A 107 11.48 -15.11 -40.65
CA LEU A 107 10.67 -15.37 -41.83
C LEU A 107 10.60 -14.16 -42.77
N ALA A 108 10.37 -12.96 -42.24
CA ALA A 108 10.31 -11.73 -43.05
C ALA A 108 11.65 -11.46 -43.76
N PHE A 109 12.77 -11.58 -43.05
CA PHE A 109 14.11 -11.36 -43.62
C PHE A 109 14.53 -12.46 -44.60
N LEU A 110 14.11 -13.72 -44.38
CA LEU A 110 14.33 -14.82 -45.33
C LEU A 110 13.54 -14.60 -46.63
N ILE A 111 12.26 -14.21 -46.54
CA ILE A 111 11.44 -13.87 -47.71
C ILE A 111 12.07 -12.70 -48.46
N PHE A 112 12.48 -11.64 -47.74
CA PHE A 112 13.15 -10.49 -48.36
C PHE A 112 14.47 -10.88 -49.05
N GLY A 113 15.30 -11.68 -48.37
CA GLY A 113 16.56 -12.20 -48.90
C GLY A 113 16.36 -13.05 -50.15
N PHE A 114 15.31 -13.88 -50.18
CA PHE A 114 14.96 -14.69 -51.34
C PHE A 114 14.48 -13.83 -52.52
N ILE A 115 13.62 -12.83 -52.25
CA ILE A 115 13.14 -11.89 -53.27
C ILE A 115 14.31 -11.08 -53.87
N THR A 116 15.20 -10.56 -53.03
CA THR A 116 16.39 -9.81 -53.48
C THR A 116 17.37 -10.70 -54.25
N TYR A 117 17.54 -11.97 -53.85
CA TYR A 117 18.34 -12.94 -54.59
C TYR A 117 17.77 -13.21 -55.98
N LEU A 118 16.46 -13.45 -56.09
CA LEU A 118 15.79 -13.67 -57.38
C LEU A 118 15.87 -12.44 -58.28
N ALA A 119 15.68 -11.24 -57.72
CA ALA A 119 15.78 -9.98 -58.46
C ALA A 119 17.21 -9.70 -58.98
N GLN A 120 18.23 -10.21 -58.29
CA GLN A 120 19.63 -10.08 -58.70
C GLN A 120 20.11 -11.20 -59.63
N SER A 121 19.36 -12.30 -59.73
CA SER A 121 19.65 -13.39 -60.66
C SER A 121 19.08 -13.11 -62.05
N ASP A 122 19.77 -13.51 -63.11
CA ASP A 122 19.28 -13.42 -64.50
C ASP A 122 18.00 -14.23 -64.76
N PHE A 123 17.48 -14.93 -63.75
CA PHE A 123 16.31 -15.79 -63.79
C PHE A 123 15.01 -15.07 -64.20
N LEU A 124 14.82 -13.81 -63.80
CA LEU A 124 13.59 -13.06 -64.11
C LEU A 124 13.74 -12.07 -65.27
N GLY A 125 14.95 -11.86 -65.81
CA GLY A 125 15.20 -10.88 -66.88
C GLY A 125 14.90 -9.42 -66.52
N ILE A 126 14.72 -9.11 -65.22
CA ILE A 126 14.39 -7.77 -64.71
C ILE A 126 15.66 -7.14 -64.13
N HIS A 127 16.37 -6.34 -64.92
CA HIS A 127 17.48 -5.52 -64.42
C HIS A 127 16.93 -4.24 -63.78
N THR A 128 16.55 -4.28 -62.50
CA THR A 128 16.14 -3.09 -61.76
C THR A 128 17.13 -2.78 -60.64
N ASN A 129 17.40 -1.48 -60.41
CA ASN A 129 18.18 -0.98 -59.27
C ASN A 129 17.41 -1.08 -57.92
N ILE A 130 16.21 -1.66 -57.96
CA ILE A 130 15.29 -1.85 -56.82
C ILE A 130 15.51 -3.29 -56.34
N LEU A 131 15.57 -3.54 -55.03
CA LEU A 131 15.90 -4.86 -54.44
C LEU A 131 17.37 -5.30 -54.57
N ASN A 132 18.27 -4.35 -54.90
CA ASN A 132 19.71 -4.56 -54.74
C ASN A 132 20.11 -4.20 -53.29
N PHE A 133 20.44 -5.20 -52.47
CA PHE A 133 20.82 -5.00 -51.08
C PHE A 133 22.04 -5.85 -50.68
N PRO A 134 23.01 -5.29 -49.93
CA PRO A 134 24.19 -6.04 -49.52
C PRO A 134 23.85 -7.19 -48.57
N ARG A 135 24.27 -8.42 -48.90
CA ARG A 135 23.90 -9.64 -48.15
C ARG A 135 24.28 -9.58 -46.67
N TRP A 136 25.47 -9.09 -46.36
CA TRP A 136 25.92 -9.00 -44.97
C TRP A 136 25.14 -7.93 -44.20
N ALA A 137 24.83 -6.80 -44.84
CA ALA A 137 24.04 -5.75 -44.23
C ALA A 137 22.62 -6.26 -43.93
N LEU A 138 22.11 -7.21 -44.72
CA LEU A 138 20.80 -7.83 -44.47
C LEU A 138 20.83 -8.69 -43.21
N ILE A 139 21.87 -9.51 -43.05
CA ILE A 139 22.07 -10.36 -41.86
C ILE A 139 22.23 -9.50 -40.61
N MET A 140 23.00 -8.42 -40.69
CA MET A 140 23.20 -7.49 -39.58
C MET A 140 21.90 -6.77 -39.22
N THR A 141 21.13 -6.34 -40.24
CA THR A 141 19.81 -5.71 -40.02
C THR A 141 18.84 -6.70 -39.37
N TRP A 142 18.83 -7.96 -39.78
CA TRP A 142 18.03 -9.02 -39.15
C TRP A 142 18.41 -9.20 -37.69
N ALA A 143 19.70 -9.29 -37.37
CA ALA A 143 20.16 -9.49 -36.00
C ALA A 143 19.77 -8.31 -35.09
N LEU A 144 20.02 -7.08 -35.55
CA LEU A 144 19.71 -5.85 -34.80
C LEU A 144 18.20 -5.65 -34.62
N SER A 145 17.42 -5.80 -35.70
CA SER A 145 15.96 -5.65 -35.63
C SER A 145 15.34 -6.70 -34.72
N THR A 146 15.75 -7.97 -34.83
CA THR A 146 15.28 -9.04 -33.95
C THR A 146 15.64 -8.76 -32.50
N GLY A 147 16.87 -8.31 -32.23
CA GLY A 147 17.32 -7.91 -30.90
C GLY A 147 16.49 -6.78 -30.30
N MET A 148 16.26 -5.70 -31.05
CA MET A 148 15.44 -4.56 -30.62
C MET A 148 13.98 -4.98 -30.35
N LEU A 149 13.39 -5.78 -31.23
CA LEU A 149 12.01 -6.27 -31.09
C LEU A 149 11.87 -7.15 -29.83
N VAL A 150 12.83 -8.05 -29.59
CA VAL A 150 12.87 -8.89 -28.38
C VAL A 150 13.05 -8.03 -27.13
N ALA A 151 14.00 -7.10 -27.13
CA ALA A 151 14.25 -6.20 -26.01
C ALA A 151 13.00 -5.39 -25.65
N ALA A 152 12.34 -4.75 -26.63
CA ALA A 152 11.11 -3.99 -26.40
C ALA A 152 9.97 -4.85 -25.81
N ARG A 153 9.94 -6.15 -26.14
CA ARG A 153 8.88 -7.08 -25.72
C ARG A 153 9.18 -7.83 -24.43
N ALA A 154 10.46 -7.94 -24.07
CA ALA A 154 10.98 -8.53 -22.85
C ALA A 154 11.31 -7.48 -21.77
N TRP A 155 11.33 -6.19 -22.11
CA TRP A 155 11.66 -5.08 -21.20
C TRP A 155 10.89 -5.16 -19.88
N SER A 156 9.58 -5.42 -19.91
CA SER A 156 8.78 -5.53 -18.67
C SER A 156 9.15 -6.74 -17.80
N VAL A 157 9.68 -7.81 -18.38
CA VAL A 157 10.13 -9.01 -17.65
C VAL A 157 11.55 -8.80 -17.12
N ILE A 158 12.44 -8.24 -17.96
CA ILE A 158 13.81 -7.90 -17.60
C ILE A 158 13.79 -6.87 -16.47
N TRP A 159 13.00 -5.81 -16.61
CA TRP A 159 12.92 -4.75 -15.61
C TRP A 159 12.29 -5.26 -14.31
N LYS A 160 11.28 -6.14 -14.37
CA LYS A 160 10.79 -6.85 -13.17
C LYS A 160 11.88 -7.67 -12.49
N ASN A 161 12.74 -8.35 -13.23
CA ASN A 161 13.81 -9.16 -12.67
C ASN A 161 14.98 -8.32 -12.12
N VAL A 162 15.33 -7.22 -12.79
CA VAL A 162 16.42 -6.31 -12.37
C VAL A 162 16.00 -5.52 -11.11
N ILE A 163 14.77 -5.00 -11.04
CA ILE A 163 14.23 -4.39 -9.79
C ILE A 163 14.20 -5.42 -8.67
N ARG A 164 13.83 -6.67 -8.97
CA ARG A 164 13.83 -7.75 -7.98
C ARG A 164 15.23 -8.07 -7.47
N SER A 165 16.29 -7.87 -8.24
CA SER A 165 17.66 -8.05 -7.76
C SER A 165 18.17 -6.90 -6.88
N GLU A 166 17.67 -5.67 -7.07
CA GLU A 166 17.98 -4.56 -6.16
C GLU A 166 17.15 -4.60 -4.86
N SER A 167 15.91 -5.07 -4.93
CA SER A 167 15.01 -5.25 -3.78
C SER A 167 15.17 -6.59 -3.04
N ALA A 168 15.99 -7.52 -3.55
CA ALA A 168 16.25 -8.82 -2.95
C ALA A 168 17.71 -9.02 -2.55
N ARG A 169 18.30 -8.08 -1.81
CA ARG A 169 19.04 -8.54 -0.65
C ARG A 169 18.00 -8.86 0.42
N PRO A 170 17.69 -10.14 0.70
CA PRO A 170 16.93 -10.44 1.90
C PRO A 170 17.77 -9.88 3.05
N LYS A 171 17.26 -8.84 3.73
CA LYS A 171 17.72 -8.58 5.10
C LYS A 171 17.44 -9.88 5.83
N ARG A 172 18.48 -10.67 6.09
CA ARG A 172 18.39 -11.75 7.07
C ARG A 172 17.84 -11.08 8.32
N PHE A 173 16.89 -11.72 9.00
CA PHE A 173 16.39 -11.30 10.31
C PHE A 173 17.47 -11.41 11.39
N GLU A 174 18.66 -10.89 11.13
CA GLU A 174 19.60 -10.53 12.17
C GLU A 174 19.13 -9.22 12.80
N GLU A 175 19.58 -8.99 14.02
CA GLU A 175 19.18 -7.93 14.95
C GLU A 175 19.58 -6.52 14.47
N GLU A 176 19.30 -6.17 13.21
CA GLU A 176 19.41 -4.81 12.74
C GLU A 176 18.48 -3.93 13.57
N LYS A 177 19.08 -2.95 14.25
CA LYS A 177 18.37 -1.98 15.07
C LYS A 177 17.37 -1.24 14.19
N ILE A 178 16.08 -1.42 14.46
CA ILE A 178 14.99 -0.67 13.85
C ILE A 178 15.25 0.82 14.08
N LYS A 179 15.28 1.61 12.99
CA LYS A 179 15.47 3.08 13.06
C LYS A 179 14.32 3.82 12.40
N LYS A 180 13.72 3.26 11.35
CA LYS A 180 12.65 3.89 10.58
C LYS A 180 11.35 3.09 10.69
N VAL A 181 10.28 3.75 11.10
CA VAL A 181 8.99 3.12 11.41
C VAL A 181 7.90 3.78 10.61
N LEU A 182 7.14 2.97 9.87
CA LEU A 182 5.88 3.40 9.26
C LEU A 182 4.75 3.19 10.27
N VAL A 183 4.00 4.25 10.58
CA VAL A 183 2.78 4.18 11.40
C VAL A 183 1.59 4.53 10.52
N ILE A 184 0.72 3.55 10.30
CA ILE A 184 -0.54 3.75 9.57
C ILE A 184 -1.63 4.10 10.58
N GLY A 185 -2.32 5.22 10.40
CA GLY A 185 -3.27 5.74 11.37
C GLY A 185 -2.63 6.51 12.55
N GLY A 186 -1.49 7.16 12.30
CA GLY A 186 -0.70 7.84 13.32
C GLY A 186 -1.29 9.13 13.88
N ALA A 187 -2.23 9.79 13.17
CA ALA A 187 -2.95 10.95 13.68
C ALA A 187 -4.22 10.56 14.46
N GLY A 188 -4.49 9.25 14.60
CA GLY A 188 -5.63 8.74 15.34
C GLY A 188 -5.44 8.71 16.86
N TYR A 189 -6.36 8.03 17.55
CA TYR A 189 -6.39 7.97 19.02
C TYR A 189 -5.15 7.32 19.64
N ILE A 190 -4.83 6.07 19.28
CA ILE A 190 -3.60 5.40 19.76
C ILE A 190 -2.36 6.01 19.09
N GLY A 191 -2.47 6.38 17.80
CA GLY A 191 -1.37 6.95 17.03
C GLY A 191 -0.79 8.22 17.64
N SER A 192 -1.65 9.17 18.01
CA SER A 192 -1.22 10.43 18.63
C SER A 192 -0.59 10.24 20.02
N ALA A 193 -0.92 9.17 20.75
CA ALA A 193 -0.24 8.80 21.99
C ALA A 193 1.11 8.07 21.75
N LEU A 194 1.25 7.40 20.61
CA LEU A 194 2.44 6.65 20.23
C LEU A 194 3.52 7.53 19.59
N LEU A 195 3.11 8.50 18.77
CA LEU A 195 4.02 9.35 18.01
C LEU A 195 5.08 10.05 18.89
N PRO A 196 4.72 10.72 20.01
CA PRO A 196 5.70 11.32 20.91
C PRO A 196 6.75 10.31 21.39
N LYS A 197 6.29 9.13 21.85
CA LYS A 197 7.17 8.08 22.38
C LYS A 197 8.15 7.54 21.33
N LEU A 198 7.74 7.48 20.05
CA LEU A 198 8.61 7.08 18.95
C LEU A 198 9.67 8.16 18.67
N LEU A 199 9.25 9.41 18.55
CA LEU A 199 10.16 10.52 18.22
C LEU A 199 11.17 10.78 19.34
N GLU A 200 10.72 10.78 20.60
CA GLU A 200 11.57 10.92 21.79
C GLU A 200 12.57 9.76 21.94
N ALA A 201 12.17 8.55 21.53
CA ALA A 201 13.07 7.40 21.49
C ALA A 201 14.07 7.44 20.30
N GLY A 202 14.01 8.48 19.47
CA GLY A 202 14.94 8.73 18.37
C GLY A 202 14.62 7.99 17.07
N TYR A 203 13.42 7.41 16.93
CA TYR A 203 12.99 6.80 15.67
C TYR A 203 12.69 7.87 14.63
N ARG A 204 12.94 7.54 13.36
CA ARG A 204 12.39 8.27 12.22
C ARG A 204 11.03 7.69 11.89
N VAL A 205 10.01 8.52 11.92
CA VAL A 205 8.62 8.09 11.81
C VAL A 205 8.03 8.62 10.52
N ARG A 206 7.52 7.72 9.67
CA ARG A 206 6.63 8.08 8.58
C ARG A 206 5.20 7.79 9.01
N LEU A 207 4.31 8.76 8.90
CA LEU A 207 2.87 8.55 9.08
C LEU A 207 2.22 8.36 7.71
N LEU A 208 1.41 7.31 7.59
CA LEU A 208 0.45 7.18 6.50
C LEU A 208 -0.95 7.33 7.11
N ASP A 209 -1.59 8.46 6.83
CA ASP A 209 -2.89 8.79 7.42
C ASP A 209 -3.71 9.62 6.43
N LEU A 210 -5.02 9.42 6.45
CA LEU A 210 -5.96 10.24 5.70
C LEU A 210 -6.21 11.59 6.40
N LEU A 211 -5.70 11.78 7.62
CA LEU A 211 -5.94 12.96 8.46
C LEU A 211 -7.44 13.24 8.59
N LEU A 212 -8.23 12.16 8.71
CA LEU A 212 -9.69 12.21 8.74
C LEU A 212 -10.23 13.16 9.82
N TYR A 213 -9.48 13.33 10.91
CA TYR A 213 -9.81 14.21 12.04
C TYR A 213 -8.92 15.46 12.10
N GLY A 214 -8.28 15.84 10.99
CA GLY A 214 -7.33 16.94 10.92
C GLY A 214 -5.95 16.62 11.51
N THR A 215 -5.12 17.65 11.64
CA THR A 215 -3.75 17.58 12.16
C THR A 215 -3.62 17.94 13.64
N ASP A 216 -4.67 18.52 14.25
CA ASP A 216 -4.72 18.87 15.67
C ASP A 216 -4.16 17.77 16.59
N PRO A 217 -4.46 16.46 16.38
CA PRO A 217 -3.96 15.42 17.28
C PRO A 217 -2.44 15.27 17.35
N ILE A 218 -1.73 15.79 16.37
CA ILE A 218 -0.27 15.69 16.25
C ILE A 218 0.39 17.05 16.01
N GLN A 219 -0.35 18.14 16.24
CA GLN A 219 0.06 19.50 15.86
C GLN A 219 1.42 19.89 16.44
N GLU A 220 1.68 19.54 17.70
CA GLU A 220 2.93 19.82 18.40
C GLU A 220 4.17 19.18 17.75
N TRP A 221 3.98 18.15 16.93
CA TRP A 221 5.05 17.33 16.37
C TRP A 221 5.27 17.54 14.88
N LEU A 222 4.42 18.33 14.20
CA LEU A 222 4.44 18.51 12.74
C LEU A 222 5.80 19.01 12.21
N THR A 223 6.52 19.79 13.00
CA THR A 223 7.83 20.36 12.63
C THR A 223 9.01 19.51 13.09
N HIS A 224 8.77 18.35 13.70
CA HIS A 224 9.84 17.51 14.23
C HIS A 224 10.70 16.94 13.07
N PRO A 225 12.05 17.05 13.11
CA PRO A 225 12.92 16.72 11.97
C PRO A 225 12.94 15.23 11.60
N HIS A 226 12.46 14.36 12.50
CA HIS A 226 12.34 12.92 12.28
C HIS A 226 10.93 12.47 11.91
N LEU A 227 9.99 13.40 11.73
CA LEU A 227 8.63 13.10 11.30
C LEU A 227 8.46 13.39 9.81
N GLU A 228 7.91 12.42 9.09
CA GLU A 228 7.43 12.57 7.71
C GLU A 228 5.93 12.23 7.70
N ILE A 229 5.10 13.09 7.11
CA ILE A 229 3.66 12.85 7.00
C ILE A 229 3.31 12.62 5.54
N MET A 230 2.79 11.43 5.26
CA MET A 230 2.20 11.06 3.99
C MET A 230 0.68 11.10 4.12
N HIS A 231 0.09 12.22 3.73
CA HIS A 231 -1.36 12.39 3.68
C HIS A 231 -1.94 11.59 2.51
N ALA A 232 -2.47 10.41 2.80
CA ALA A 232 -3.05 9.52 1.80
C ALA A 232 -3.92 8.44 2.44
N ASP A 233 -4.85 7.91 1.64
CA ASP A 233 -5.63 6.74 2.04
C ASP A 233 -4.83 5.44 1.87
N PHE A 234 -4.70 4.66 2.95
CA PHE A 234 -4.00 3.39 2.93
C PHE A 234 -4.74 2.27 2.17
N ARG A 235 -5.98 2.49 1.71
CA ARG A 235 -6.67 1.59 0.76
C ARG A 235 -6.03 1.62 -0.63
N GLN A 236 -5.30 2.69 -0.96
CA GLN A 236 -4.59 2.83 -2.23
C GLN A 236 -3.24 2.11 -2.17
N VAL A 237 -3.10 1.02 -2.94
CA VAL A 237 -1.90 0.18 -2.91
C VAL A 237 -0.64 0.95 -3.31
N GLU A 238 -0.74 1.89 -4.25
CA GLU A 238 0.36 2.72 -4.72
C GLU A 238 0.93 3.58 -3.58
N LYS A 239 0.03 4.12 -2.74
CA LYS A 239 0.38 4.94 -1.57
C LYS A 239 1.04 4.10 -0.48
N VAL A 240 0.53 2.90 -0.24
CA VAL A 240 1.14 1.95 0.71
C VAL A 240 2.54 1.53 0.26
N VAL A 241 2.73 1.23 -1.03
CA VAL A 241 4.05 0.88 -1.60
C VAL A 241 5.04 2.04 -1.42
N GLN A 242 4.61 3.27 -1.72
CA GLN A 242 5.42 4.47 -1.49
C GLN A 242 5.78 4.64 -0.01
N ALA A 243 4.79 4.51 0.89
CA ALA A 243 4.98 4.66 2.33
C ALA A 243 5.95 3.62 2.92
N MET A 244 5.98 2.40 2.37
CA MET A 244 6.86 1.32 2.83
C MET A 244 8.30 1.44 2.35
N HIS A 245 8.59 2.31 1.38
CA HIS A 245 9.94 2.49 0.88
C HIS A 245 10.90 2.90 2.00
N ASP A 246 12.00 2.16 2.15
CA ASP A 246 13.08 2.44 3.12
C ASP A 246 12.62 2.45 4.59
N MET A 247 11.63 1.61 4.94
CA MET A 247 11.15 1.41 6.31
C MET A 247 11.68 0.10 6.92
N ASP A 248 11.90 0.07 8.23
CA ASP A 248 12.37 -1.13 8.95
C ASP A 248 11.22 -1.90 9.63
N ALA A 249 10.14 -1.20 10.02
CA ALA A 249 8.99 -1.77 10.70
C ALA A 249 7.68 -1.06 10.31
N VAL A 250 6.56 -1.78 10.43
CA VAL A 250 5.22 -1.24 10.22
C VAL A 250 4.37 -1.40 11.48
N ILE A 251 3.72 -0.32 11.90
CA ILE A 251 2.72 -0.31 12.97
C ILE A 251 1.39 0.07 12.34
N HIS A 252 0.50 -0.91 12.19
CA HIS A 252 -0.81 -0.73 11.57
C HIS A 252 -1.88 -0.48 12.63
N LEU A 253 -2.19 0.80 12.87
CA LEU A 253 -3.26 1.27 13.76
C LEU A 253 -4.51 1.71 12.98
N GLY A 254 -4.39 1.88 11.66
CA GLY A 254 -5.44 2.33 10.77
C GLY A 254 -6.65 1.39 10.76
N GLY A 255 -7.83 1.96 10.92
CA GLY A 255 -9.09 1.22 10.84
C GLY A 255 -10.28 2.03 11.34
N LEU A 256 -11.48 1.63 10.92
CA LEU A 256 -12.72 2.05 11.56
C LEU A 256 -12.90 1.30 12.88
N VAL A 257 -13.13 2.04 13.96
CA VAL A 257 -13.16 1.49 15.32
C VAL A 257 -14.45 1.88 16.02
N GLY A 258 -15.08 0.89 16.65
CA GLY A 258 -16.32 1.02 17.41
C GLY A 258 -17.46 0.29 16.72
N ASP A 259 -18.25 -0.46 17.49
CA ASP A 259 -19.30 -1.31 16.94
C ASP A 259 -20.35 -0.49 16.18
N SER A 260 -20.81 0.62 16.76
CA SER A 260 -21.77 1.53 16.14
C SER A 260 -21.22 2.23 14.89
N ALA A 261 -19.93 2.61 14.90
CA ALA A 261 -19.28 3.26 13.76
C ALA A 261 -19.14 2.29 12.58
N CYS A 262 -18.71 1.05 12.84
CA CYS A 262 -18.59 0.02 11.81
C CYS A 262 -19.96 -0.43 11.26
N ALA A 263 -21.01 -0.40 12.07
CA ALA A 263 -22.35 -0.80 11.65
C ALA A 263 -23.02 0.19 10.67
N LEU A 264 -22.49 1.41 10.53
CA LEU A 264 -23.03 2.42 9.59
C LEU A 264 -22.91 1.98 8.13
N ASP A 265 -21.78 1.35 7.78
CA ASP A 265 -21.51 0.85 6.43
C ASP A 265 -20.62 -0.41 6.54
N GLU A 266 -21.25 -1.56 6.27
CA GLU A 266 -20.57 -2.85 6.37
C GLU A 266 -19.49 -3.03 5.29
N GLN A 267 -19.78 -2.63 4.05
CA GLN A 267 -18.86 -2.80 2.94
C GLN A 267 -17.61 -1.94 3.15
N LEU A 268 -17.80 -0.66 3.50
CA LEU A 268 -16.70 0.23 3.82
C LEU A 268 -15.86 -0.28 4.99
N THR A 269 -16.50 -0.84 6.02
CA THR A 269 -15.80 -1.46 7.14
C THR A 269 -14.94 -2.64 6.70
N LEU A 270 -15.46 -3.53 5.85
CA LEU A 270 -14.69 -4.67 5.33
C LEU A 270 -13.52 -4.19 4.45
N ASP A 271 -13.73 -3.17 3.63
CA ASP A 271 -12.70 -2.62 2.76
C ASP A 271 -11.55 -2.00 3.57
N ILE A 272 -11.87 -1.21 4.60
CA ILE A 272 -10.89 -0.56 5.46
C ILE A 272 -10.23 -1.55 6.42
N ASN A 273 -11.02 -2.29 7.20
CA ASN A 273 -10.48 -3.07 8.30
C ASN A 273 -9.87 -4.39 7.86
N LEU A 274 -10.37 -5.02 6.79
CA LEU A 274 -9.92 -6.34 6.35
C LEU A 274 -9.12 -6.28 5.04
N MET A 275 -9.72 -5.76 3.97
CA MET A 275 -9.09 -5.83 2.65
C MET A 275 -7.82 -5.00 2.60
N ALA A 276 -7.86 -3.76 3.10
CA ALA A 276 -6.67 -2.91 3.16
C ALA A 276 -5.62 -3.48 4.13
N THR A 277 -6.01 -3.96 5.31
CA THR A 277 -5.07 -4.63 6.25
C THR A 277 -4.33 -5.80 5.60
N ARG A 278 -5.05 -6.65 4.86
CA ARG A 278 -4.44 -7.76 4.13
C ARG A 278 -3.48 -7.25 3.05
N MET A 279 -3.90 -6.27 2.25
CA MET A 279 -3.06 -5.67 1.21
C MET A 279 -1.77 -5.07 1.80
N ILE A 280 -1.89 -4.28 2.86
CA ILE A 280 -0.77 -3.68 3.58
C ILE A 280 0.22 -4.76 4.03
N ALA A 281 -0.26 -5.87 4.60
CA ALA A 281 0.62 -6.96 5.01
C ALA A 281 1.30 -7.67 3.84
N GLU A 282 0.59 -7.87 2.72
CA GLU A 282 1.17 -8.43 1.50
C GLU A 282 2.26 -7.51 0.92
N VAL A 283 2.06 -6.17 0.95
CA VAL A 283 3.07 -5.20 0.53
C VAL A 283 4.26 -5.18 1.50
N ALA A 284 4.02 -5.19 2.82
CA ALA A 284 5.09 -5.22 3.83
C ALA A 284 5.99 -6.44 3.63
N LYS A 285 5.37 -7.61 3.45
CA LYS A 285 6.06 -8.86 3.12
C LYS A 285 6.83 -8.76 1.79
N GLY A 286 6.23 -8.16 0.77
CA GLY A 286 6.87 -7.93 -0.54
C GLY A 286 8.08 -7.00 -0.48
N SER A 287 8.04 -6.01 0.42
CA SER A 287 9.12 -5.05 0.69
C SER A 287 10.19 -5.57 1.65
N GLY A 288 10.07 -6.81 2.12
CA GLY A 288 11.02 -7.41 3.08
C GLY A 288 10.92 -6.84 4.50
N ILE A 289 9.82 -6.16 4.84
CA ILE A 289 9.58 -5.64 6.19
C ILE A 289 8.90 -6.73 7.01
N GLY A 290 9.68 -7.35 7.88
CA GLY A 290 9.20 -8.49 8.66
C GLY A 290 8.65 -8.16 10.04
N HIS A 291 8.96 -6.97 10.59
CA HIS A 291 8.44 -6.50 11.87
C HIS A 291 7.13 -5.72 11.62
N PHE A 292 6.00 -6.41 11.79
CA PHE A 292 4.68 -5.89 11.49
C PHE A 292 3.78 -5.96 12.72
N ILE A 293 3.47 -4.83 13.36
CA ILE A 293 2.63 -4.75 14.55
C ILE A 293 1.21 -4.37 14.12
N PHE A 294 0.22 -5.19 14.49
CA PHE A 294 -1.18 -4.95 14.18
C PHE A 294 -2.01 -4.69 15.44
N ALA A 295 -2.78 -3.59 15.43
CA ALA A 295 -3.74 -3.29 16.48
C ALA A 295 -5.04 -4.08 16.29
N SER A 296 -5.25 -5.08 17.16
CA SER A 296 -6.50 -5.80 17.33
C SER A 296 -7.18 -5.39 18.65
N THR A 297 -8.13 -6.20 19.14
CA THR A 297 -8.96 -5.88 20.30
C THR A 297 -9.34 -7.13 21.09
N CYS A 298 -9.59 -7.01 22.40
CA CYS A 298 -10.23 -8.06 23.20
C CYS A 298 -11.73 -8.23 22.87
N SER A 299 -12.35 -7.30 22.14
CA SER A 299 -13.75 -7.47 21.69
C SER A 299 -13.96 -8.70 20.81
N VAL A 300 -12.89 -9.31 20.29
CA VAL A 300 -12.92 -10.59 19.56
C VAL A 300 -13.43 -11.76 20.40
N TYR A 301 -13.31 -11.70 21.73
CA TYR A 301 -13.85 -12.73 22.62
C TYR A 301 -15.38 -12.61 22.76
N GLY A 302 -15.94 -11.42 22.53
CA GLY A 302 -17.37 -11.13 22.51
C GLY A 302 -18.09 -11.41 23.81
N ALA A 303 -18.88 -12.49 23.90
CA ALA A 303 -19.67 -12.83 25.09
C ALA A 303 -19.26 -14.20 25.65
N SER A 304 -18.62 -14.17 26.82
CA SER A 304 -18.16 -15.35 27.57
C SER A 304 -18.11 -15.06 29.06
N ASP A 305 -18.51 -16.05 29.86
CA ASP A 305 -18.41 -16.01 31.33
C ASP A 305 -17.10 -16.65 31.84
N GLU A 306 -16.28 -17.17 30.92
CA GLU A 306 -14.98 -17.77 31.25
C GLU A 306 -13.89 -16.72 31.39
N LYS A 307 -12.82 -17.08 32.11
CA LYS A 307 -11.56 -16.32 32.09
C LYS A 307 -10.79 -16.65 30.82
N LEU A 308 -10.61 -15.65 29.96
CA LEU A 308 -10.11 -15.82 28.60
C LEU A 308 -8.61 -15.52 28.50
N ASP A 309 -7.89 -16.27 27.69
CA ASP A 309 -6.52 -16.01 27.27
C ASP A 309 -6.40 -16.04 25.74
N GLU A 310 -5.19 -15.88 25.19
CA GLU A 310 -4.99 -15.83 23.73
C GLU A 310 -5.34 -17.13 23.00
N ARG A 311 -5.51 -18.25 23.71
CA ARG A 311 -5.90 -19.57 23.18
C ARG A 311 -7.40 -19.82 23.28
N SER A 312 -8.13 -19.01 24.04
CA SER A 312 -9.57 -19.12 24.18
C SER A 312 -10.30 -18.94 22.85
N GLU A 313 -11.50 -19.52 22.78
CA GLU A 313 -12.39 -19.39 21.63
C GLU A 313 -12.81 -17.92 21.41
N LEU A 314 -12.94 -17.53 20.13
CA LEU A 314 -13.37 -16.19 19.75
C LEU A 314 -14.86 -16.22 19.38
N ARG A 315 -15.68 -15.45 20.11
CA ARG A 315 -17.15 -15.40 19.92
C ARG A 315 -17.62 -13.98 19.57
N PRO A 316 -17.24 -13.42 18.41
CA PRO A 316 -17.51 -12.02 18.09
C PRO A 316 -19.01 -11.71 18.03
N VAL A 317 -19.41 -10.60 18.65
CA VAL A 317 -20.81 -10.13 18.68
C VAL A 317 -21.05 -8.87 17.84
N SER A 318 -20.03 -8.41 17.11
CA SER A 318 -20.12 -7.20 16.26
C SER A 318 -19.34 -7.36 14.96
N LEU A 319 -19.72 -6.57 13.94
CA LEU A 319 -18.96 -6.49 12.68
C LEU A 319 -17.51 -6.05 12.92
N TYR A 320 -17.28 -5.12 13.84
CA TYR A 320 -15.93 -4.68 14.21
C TYR A 320 -15.09 -5.88 14.71
N ALA A 321 -15.61 -6.67 15.65
CA ALA A 321 -14.93 -7.86 16.16
C ALA A 321 -14.68 -8.90 15.06
N ARG A 322 -15.68 -9.17 14.20
CA ARG A 322 -15.51 -10.08 13.04
C ARG A 322 -14.39 -9.61 12.10
N SER A 323 -14.34 -8.31 11.79
CA SER A 323 -13.34 -7.74 10.89
C SER A 323 -11.91 -7.87 11.45
N LYS A 324 -11.74 -7.69 12.77
CA LYS A 324 -10.44 -7.89 13.44
C LYS A 324 -10.03 -9.35 13.46
N ILE A 325 -10.93 -10.29 13.76
CA ILE A 325 -10.64 -11.73 13.68
C ILE A 325 -10.22 -12.14 12.26
N ALA A 326 -10.94 -11.66 11.24
CA ALA A 326 -10.60 -11.95 9.85
C ALA A 326 -9.20 -11.40 9.49
N SER A 327 -8.86 -10.21 9.98
CA SER A 327 -7.55 -9.60 9.80
C SER A 327 -6.45 -10.39 10.50
N GLU A 328 -6.64 -10.76 11.77
CA GLU A 328 -5.71 -11.61 12.52
C GLU A 328 -5.40 -12.90 11.76
N LYS A 329 -6.44 -13.58 11.27
CA LYS A 329 -6.30 -14.81 10.47
C LYS A 329 -5.55 -14.57 9.16
N ALA A 330 -5.84 -13.48 8.46
CA ALA A 330 -5.16 -13.14 7.21
C ALA A 330 -3.67 -12.87 7.45
N LEU A 331 -3.33 -12.10 8.48
CA LEU A 331 -1.95 -11.78 8.85
C LEU A 331 -1.16 -13.02 9.26
N LEU A 332 -1.70 -13.85 10.16
CA LEU A 332 -1.02 -15.06 10.63
C LEU A 332 -0.82 -16.08 9.50
N LYS A 333 -1.72 -16.14 8.50
CA LYS A 333 -1.55 -16.97 7.31
C LYS A 333 -0.42 -16.50 6.38
N LEU A 334 -0.08 -15.22 6.41
CA LEU A 334 1.04 -14.67 5.62
C LEU A 334 2.39 -14.90 6.31
N ALA A 335 2.41 -15.33 7.56
CA ALA A 335 3.64 -15.52 8.32
C ALA A 335 4.55 -16.58 7.67
N ASP A 336 5.83 -16.25 7.55
CA ASP A 336 6.90 -17.17 7.13
C ASP A 336 8.24 -16.73 7.73
N ASP A 337 9.35 -17.23 7.18
CA ASP A 337 10.70 -16.85 7.60
C ASP A 337 11.12 -15.43 7.20
N ARG A 338 10.26 -14.65 6.54
CA ARG A 338 10.52 -13.26 6.10
C ARG A 338 9.47 -12.26 6.58
N PHE A 339 8.31 -12.73 7.02
CA PHE A 339 7.23 -11.89 7.53
C PHE A 339 6.68 -12.47 8.84
N ALA A 340 6.73 -11.67 9.90
CA ALA A 340 6.41 -12.12 11.25
C ALA A 340 5.49 -11.10 11.96
N PRO A 341 4.17 -11.15 11.74
CA PRO A 341 3.27 -10.21 12.36
C PRO A 341 3.16 -10.44 13.87
N VAL A 342 2.95 -9.36 14.61
CA VAL A 342 2.62 -9.34 16.04
C VAL A 342 1.22 -8.74 16.18
N ILE A 343 0.31 -9.47 16.81
CA ILE A 343 -1.07 -9.04 17.00
C ILE A 343 -1.26 -8.61 18.45
N LEU A 344 -1.72 -7.38 18.63
CA LEU A 344 -2.00 -6.81 19.95
C LEU A 344 -3.51 -6.69 20.14
N ARG A 345 -4.09 -7.58 20.93
CA ARG A 345 -5.51 -7.52 21.34
C ARG A 345 -5.64 -6.54 22.50
N PHE A 346 -5.88 -5.28 22.17
CA PHE A 346 -6.05 -4.25 23.18
C PHE A 346 -7.33 -4.43 23.99
N SER A 347 -7.21 -4.26 25.30
CA SER A 347 -8.33 -4.10 26.22
C SER A 347 -9.19 -2.87 25.86
N THR A 348 -10.30 -2.66 26.56
CA THR A 348 -11.14 -1.47 26.36
C THR A 348 -10.33 -0.22 26.67
N ILE A 349 -9.93 0.51 25.63
CA ILE A 349 -9.06 1.67 25.80
C ILE A 349 -9.84 2.84 26.43
N TYR A 350 -9.18 3.58 27.32
CA TYR A 350 -9.66 4.84 27.87
C TYR A 350 -8.53 5.88 28.01
N GLY A 351 -8.87 7.07 28.48
CA GLY A 351 -7.94 8.17 28.74
C GLY A 351 -7.84 9.15 27.60
N LEU A 352 -7.00 10.16 27.77
CA LEU A 352 -6.83 11.23 26.78
C LEU A 352 -5.58 11.00 25.92
N SER A 353 -5.68 11.43 24.66
CA SER A 353 -4.58 11.48 23.68
C SER A 353 -4.71 12.79 22.90
N GLY A 354 -3.85 13.02 21.90
CA GLY A 354 -3.99 14.16 20.99
C GLY A 354 -5.34 14.20 20.29
N ARG A 355 -6.00 13.05 20.07
CA ARG A 355 -7.41 12.97 19.66
C ARG A 355 -8.28 12.45 20.80
N PRO A 356 -8.87 13.30 21.66
CA PRO A 356 -9.79 12.83 22.70
C PRO A 356 -10.99 12.08 22.12
N ARG A 357 -11.48 11.09 22.87
CA ARG A 357 -12.64 10.29 22.51
C ARG A 357 -13.58 10.17 23.69
N PHE A 358 -14.83 10.56 23.50
CA PHE A 358 -15.90 10.47 24.48
C PHE A 358 -17.00 9.48 24.06
N ASP A 359 -16.68 8.59 23.11
CA ASP A 359 -17.45 7.39 22.77
C ASP A 359 -16.90 6.11 23.46
N LEU A 360 -15.99 6.28 24.43
CA LEU A 360 -15.36 5.22 25.22
C LEU A 360 -15.92 5.22 26.64
N VAL A 361 -16.24 4.03 27.19
CA VAL A 361 -17.00 3.88 28.45
C VAL A 361 -16.49 4.77 29.59
N VAL A 362 -15.21 4.66 29.97
CA VAL A 362 -14.64 5.43 31.10
C VAL A 362 -14.71 6.93 30.82
N ASN A 363 -14.29 7.37 29.63
CA ASN A 363 -14.27 8.78 29.26
C ASN A 363 -15.69 9.36 29.22
N LEU A 364 -16.63 8.65 28.58
CA LEU A 364 -18.03 9.05 28.43
C LEU A 364 -18.71 9.16 29.79
N LEU A 365 -18.63 8.12 30.62
CA LEU A 365 -19.28 8.13 31.94
C LEU A 365 -18.67 9.21 32.85
N THR A 366 -17.36 9.45 32.76
CA THR A 366 -16.71 10.54 33.51
C THR A 366 -17.18 11.91 33.02
N ALA A 367 -17.32 12.11 31.70
CA ALA A 367 -17.82 13.37 31.16
C ALA A 367 -19.27 13.64 31.57
N LYS A 368 -20.14 12.62 31.49
CA LYS A 368 -21.51 12.72 31.98
C LYS A 368 -21.58 13.02 33.47
N ALA A 369 -20.71 12.41 34.29
CA ALA A 369 -20.67 12.70 35.71
C ALA A 369 -20.36 14.18 36.01
N ILE A 370 -19.40 14.75 35.27
CA ILE A 370 -18.94 16.13 35.51
C ILE A 370 -19.87 17.17 34.88
N VAL A 371 -20.38 16.92 33.69
CA VAL A 371 -21.17 17.90 32.93
C VAL A 371 -22.66 17.76 33.19
N ASP A 372 -23.15 16.53 33.33
CA ASP A 372 -24.59 16.22 33.41
C ASP A 372 -25.03 15.91 34.85
N ASN A 373 -24.08 15.75 35.77
CA ASN A 373 -24.31 15.22 37.12
C ASN A 373 -25.00 13.84 37.12
N GLU A 374 -24.79 13.04 36.09
CA GLU A 374 -25.36 11.68 35.99
C GLU A 374 -24.35 10.66 35.45
N ILE A 375 -24.39 9.45 36.00
CA ILE A 375 -23.63 8.29 35.54
C ILE A 375 -24.64 7.24 35.08
N THR A 376 -24.96 7.22 33.78
CA THR A 376 -25.93 6.28 33.23
C THR A 376 -25.28 4.93 32.96
N ILE A 377 -25.70 3.88 33.68
CA ILE A 377 -25.18 2.52 33.54
C ILE A 377 -26.25 1.64 32.89
N PHE A 378 -25.91 1.03 31.76
CA PHE A 378 -26.77 0.09 31.04
C PHE A 378 -26.37 -1.35 31.41
N GLY A 379 -27.28 -2.09 32.04
CA GLY A 379 -26.98 -3.34 32.74
C GLY A 379 -26.08 -3.08 33.95
N GLY A 380 -24.78 -3.32 33.81
CA GLY A 380 -23.74 -2.97 34.78
C GLY A 380 -22.80 -4.13 35.11
N ASP A 381 -23.28 -5.37 35.01
CA ASP A 381 -22.56 -6.55 35.51
C ASP A 381 -21.64 -7.20 34.45
N GLN A 382 -21.63 -6.64 33.23
CA GLN A 382 -20.77 -7.10 32.16
C GLN A 382 -19.30 -6.72 32.40
N TRP A 383 -18.41 -7.71 32.31
CA TRP A 383 -16.97 -7.57 32.52
C TRP A 383 -16.27 -7.00 31.30
N ARG A 384 -15.33 -6.08 31.56
CA ARG A 384 -14.38 -5.59 30.57
C ARG A 384 -12.98 -5.45 31.20
N PRO A 385 -11.92 -5.81 30.47
CA PRO A 385 -10.59 -5.31 30.78
C PRO A 385 -10.45 -3.87 30.28
N PHE A 386 -9.76 -3.03 31.05
CA PHE A 386 -9.49 -1.65 30.72
C PHE A 386 -7.98 -1.39 30.59
N LEU A 387 -7.61 -0.51 29.66
CA LEU A 387 -6.22 -0.10 29.46
C LEU A 387 -6.16 1.37 29.03
N HIS A 388 -5.26 2.15 29.64
CA HIS A 388 -5.10 3.53 29.27
C HIS A 388 -4.39 3.65 27.89
N VAL A 389 -4.75 4.64 27.09
CA VAL A 389 -4.20 4.84 25.73
C VAL A 389 -2.67 5.04 25.73
N SER A 390 -2.10 5.67 26.75
CA SER A 390 -0.65 5.81 26.89
C SER A 390 0.05 4.47 27.14
N ASP A 391 -0.58 3.57 27.90
CA ASP A 391 -0.05 2.22 28.14
C ASP A 391 -0.20 1.32 26.90
N ALA A 392 -1.26 1.52 26.10
CA ALA A 392 -1.39 0.87 24.80
C ALA A 392 -0.24 1.27 23.87
N ALA A 393 0.10 2.57 23.82
CA ALA A 393 1.28 3.05 23.10
C ALA A 393 2.59 2.47 23.68
N GLN A 394 2.71 2.36 25.00
CA GLN A 394 3.87 1.74 25.65
C GLN A 394 4.02 0.26 25.29
N ALA A 395 2.93 -0.51 25.22
CA ALA A 395 2.97 -1.91 24.79
C ALA A 395 3.49 -2.04 23.35
N ILE A 396 3.08 -1.15 22.44
CA ILE A 396 3.60 -1.10 21.07
C ILE A 396 5.11 -0.81 21.09
N MET A 397 5.56 0.16 21.90
CA MET A 397 6.99 0.47 22.06
C MET A 397 7.79 -0.74 22.58
N LEU A 398 7.26 -1.49 23.53
CA LEU A 398 7.90 -2.71 24.04
C LEU A 398 8.05 -3.77 22.95
N VAL A 399 6.99 -4.01 22.17
CA VAL A 399 7.01 -4.97 21.06
C VAL A 399 8.02 -4.54 19.98
N LEU A 400 8.06 -3.25 19.66
CA LEU A 400 8.99 -2.69 18.69
C LEU A 400 10.46 -2.83 19.15
N LYS A 401 10.73 -2.61 20.44
CA LYS A 401 12.07 -2.73 21.03
C LYS A 401 12.50 -4.17 21.31
N SER A 402 11.55 -5.10 21.39
CA SER A 402 11.82 -6.49 21.75
C SER A 402 12.53 -7.24 20.63
N PRO A 403 13.46 -8.16 20.96
CA PRO A 403 14.03 -9.07 19.99
C PRO A 403 12.93 -9.80 19.21
N LEU A 404 13.03 -9.80 17.88
CA LEU A 404 12.00 -10.36 17.01
C LEU A 404 11.67 -11.82 17.35
N ARG A 405 12.65 -12.61 17.80
CA ARG A 405 12.46 -14.00 18.25
C ARG A 405 11.42 -14.17 19.37
N LEU A 406 11.21 -13.14 20.20
CA LEU A 406 10.25 -13.17 21.30
C LEU A 406 8.83 -12.82 20.84
N VAL A 407 8.71 -11.95 19.84
CA VAL A 407 7.42 -11.38 19.43
C VAL A 407 6.89 -11.95 18.11
N ARG A 408 7.73 -12.60 17.30
CA ARG A 408 7.35 -13.12 15.98
C ARG A 408 6.15 -14.06 16.07
N ASN A 409 5.15 -13.81 15.23
CA ASN A 409 3.92 -14.61 15.11
C ASN A 409 3.16 -14.75 16.43
N GLN A 410 3.34 -13.81 17.37
CA GLN A 410 2.64 -13.82 18.63
C GLN A 410 1.36 -13.00 18.56
N VAL A 411 0.34 -13.52 19.25
CA VAL A 411 -0.83 -12.75 19.69
C VAL A 411 -0.64 -12.46 21.17
N PHE A 412 -0.85 -11.21 21.58
CA PHE A 412 -0.83 -10.79 22.99
C PHE A 412 -2.13 -10.08 23.34
N ASN A 413 -2.78 -10.50 24.43
CA ASN A 413 -3.73 -9.65 25.13
C ASN A 413 -2.95 -8.51 25.79
N VAL A 414 -3.38 -7.27 25.57
CA VAL A 414 -2.70 -6.08 26.11
C VAL A 414 -3.60 -5.44 27.15
N GLY A 415 -3.14 -5.45 28.40
CA GLY A 415 -3.91 -5.01 29.57
C GLY A 415 -3.24 -5.44 30.86
N SER A 416 -4.01 -5.44 31.95
CA SER A 416 -3.57 -5.94 33.26
C SER A 416 -4.66 -6.75 33.92
N ASN A 417 -4.26 -7.82 34.61
CA ASN A 417 -5.19 -8.66 35.37
C ASN A 417 -5.92 -7.87 36.45
N ALA A 418 -5.29 -6.83 37.01
CA ALA A 418 -5.85 -5.96 38.02
C ALA A 418 -6.83 -4.92 37.45
N GLN A 419 -7.04 -4.88 36.14
CA GLN A 419 -7.88 -3.90 35.44
C GLN A 419 -9.07 -4.54 34.72
N ASN A 420 -9.51 -5.73 35.17
CA ASN A 420 -10.81 -6.28 34.80
C ASN A 420 -11.85 -5.74 35.78
N PHE A 421 -12.86 -5.03 35.27
CA PHE A 421 -13.95 -4.48 36.07
C PHE A 421 -15.29 -4.66 35.35
N THR A 422 -16.36 -4.69 36.12
CA THR A 422 -17.70 -4.51 35.57
C THR A 422 -17.95 -3.03 35.27
N ILE A 423 -18.91 -2.74 34.39
CA ILE A 423 -19.30 -1.35 34.09
C ILE A 423 -19.84 -0.65 35.35
N ARG A 424 -20.53 -1.39 36.23
CA ARG A 424 -21.00 -0.92 37.54
C ARG A 424 -19.84 -0.45 38.42
N GLN A 425 -18.79 -1.26 38.55
CA GLN A 425 -17.60 -0.90 39.34
C GLN A 425 -16.91 0.35 38.79
N VAL A 426 -16.84 0.51 37.46
CA VAL A 426 -16.32 1.74 36.85
C VAL A 426 -17.18 2.94 37.21
N GLY A 427 -18.51 2.82 37.14
CA GLY A 427 -19.43 3.89 37.54
C GLY A 427 -19.27 4.29 39.01
N GLU A 428 -19.09 3.32 39.91
CA GLU A 428 -18.82 3.56 41.34
C GLU A 428 -17.47 4.28 41.55
N MET A 429 -16.41 3.90 40.81
CA MET A 429 -15.12 4.61 40.85
C MET A 429 -15.24 6.06 40.39
N ILE A 430 -16.07 6.31 39.38
CA ILE A 430 -16.35 7.67 38.90
C ILE A 430 -17.12 8.46 39.95
N GLN A 431 -18.16 7.88 40.54
CA GLN A 431 -18.97 8.54 41.58
C GLN A 431 -18.13 8.92 42.81
N LYS A 432 -17.16 8.09 43.22
CA LYS A 432 -16.23 8.42 44.30
C LYS A 432 -15.43 9.70 44.04
N GLN A 433 -15.11 10.00 42.78
CA GLN A 433 -14.37 11.21 42.38
C GLN A 433 -15.28 12.38 41.96
N ALA A 434 -16.55 12.09 41.66
CA ALA A 434 -17.60 13.05 41.31
C ALA A 434 -18.85 12.79 42.18
N PRO A 435 -18.81 13.10 43.50
CA PRO A 435 -19.87 12.71 44.44
C PRO A 435 -21.21 13.41 44.20
N SER A 436 -21.22 14.51 43.42
CA SER A 436 -22.46 15.19 43.01
C SER A 436 -23.25 14.42 41.94
N ALA A 437 -22.61 13.46 41.27
CA ALA A 437 -23.24 12.73 40.17
C ALA A 437 -24.06 11.54 40.67
N ALA A 438 -25.31 11.43 40.20
CA ALA A 438 -26.18 10.31 40.51
C ALA A 438 -25.94 9.12 39.56
N ILE A 439 -25.82 7.91 40.10
CA ILE A 439 -25.82 6.69 39.27
C ILE A 439 -27.26 6.36 38.86
N VAL A 440 -27.51 6.34 37.55
CA VAL A 440 -28.79 5.98 36.95
C VAL A 440 -28.65 4.62 36.27
N ASN A 441 -29.19 3.58 36.89
CA ASN A 441 -29.19 2.22 36.32
C ASN A 441 -30.33 2.06 35.32
N LYS A 442 -30.04 1.45 34.18
CA LYS A 442 -31.03 1.03 33.17
C LYS A 442 -30.88 -0.46 32.94
N ASP A 443 -31.98 -1.20 33.00
CA ASP A 443 -31.98 -2.67 32.84
C ASP A 443 -31.63 -3.12 31.40
N GLU A 444 -31.77 -2.22 30.43
CA GLU A 444 -31.36 -2.45 29.05
C GLU A 444 -29.86 -2.76 28.96
N ASN A 445 -29.51 -3.85 28.27
CA ASN A 445 -28.13 -4.17 27.93
C ASN A 445 -27.93 -4.18 26.41
N PRO A 446 -27.73 -3.01 25.78
CA PRO A 446 -27.51 -2.91 24.33
C PRO A 446 -26.15 -3.47 23.89
N ASP A 447 -25.22 -3.72 24.81
CA ASP A 447 -23.89 -4.27 24.54
C ASP A 447 -23.75 -5.70 25.10
N PRO A 448 -24.01 -6.74 24.30
CA PRO A 448 -24.02 -8.13 24.78
C PRO A 448 -22.64 -8.66 25.13
N ARG A 449 -21.56 -7.89 24.92
CA ARG A 449 -20.22 -8.35 25.25
C ARG A 449 -20.12 -8.60 26.76
N ASN A 450 -19.36 -9.63 27.13
CA ASN A 450 -18.98 -9.97 28.49
C ASN A 450 -17.65 -10.72 28.39
N TYR A 451 -16.56 -10.21 28.96
CA TYR A 451 -15.28 -10.92 28.93
C TYR A 451 -14.34 -10.49 30.04
N TRP A 452 -13.81 -11.48 30.75
CA TRP A 452 -12.69 -11.34 31.67
C TRP A 452 -11.42 -11.87 31.00
N VAL A 453 -10.35 -11.08 30.93
CA VAL A 453 -9.14 -11.45 30.18
C VAL A 453 -7.93 -11.63 31.10
N ASN A 454 -7.12 -12.63 30.77
CA ASN A 454 -5.82 -12.92 31.36
C ASN A 454 -4.70 -12.26 30.54
N PHE A 455 -3.78 -11.60 31.24
CA PHE A 455 -2.66 -10.84 30.67
C PHE A 455 -1.27 -11.41 31.03
N HIS A 456 -1.19 -12.62 31.60
CA HIS A 456 0.10 -13.23 31.99
C HIS A 456 1.08 -13.35 30.82
N LYS A 457 0.61 -13.55 29.60
CA LYS A 457 1.49 -13.78 28.46
C LYS A 457 2.33 -12.54 28.13
N ILE A 458 1.72 -11.36 28.06
CA ILE A 458 2.43 -10.12 27.73
C ILE A 458 3.36 -9.69 28.87
N ASP A 459 2.93 -9.90 30.11
CA ASP A 459 3.74 -9.67 31.31
C ASP A 459 4.98 -10.59 31.33
N ASN A 460 4.78 -11.90 31.23
CA ASN A 460 5.88 -12.87 31.31
C ASN A 460 6.88 -12.78 30.14
N ILE A 461 6.42 -12.44 28.93
CA ILE A 461 7.28 -12.44 27.74
C ILE A 461 7.93 -11.07 27.53
N LEU A 462 7.21 -9.96 27.78
CA LEU A 462 7.69 -8.61 27.48
C LEU A 462 7.94 -7.75 28.72
N GLY A 463 7.58 -8.22 29.92
CA GLY A 463 7.64 -7.44 31.15
C GLY A 463 6.68 -6.26 31.14
N PHE A 464 5.55 -6.36 30.43
CA PHE A 464 4.61 -5.25 30.30
C PHE A 464 3.84 -5.02 31.60
N VAL A 465 4.12 -3.89 32.24
CA VAL A 465 3.38 -3.40 33.40
C VAL A 465 2.80 -2.02 33.06
N PRO A 466 1.46 -1.85 33.04
CA PRO A 466 0.86 -0.55 32.78
C PRO A 466 1.08 0.41 33.95
N GLU A 467 1.30 1.69 33.65
CA GLU A 467 1.52 2.74 34.65
C GLU A 467 0.19 3.34 35.14
N TRP A 468 -0.83 3.28 34.30
CA TRP A 468 -2.15 3.82 34.58
C TRP A 468 -3.09 2.76 35.14
N ASN A 469 -4.03 3.24 35.95
CA ASN A 469 -5.21 2.50 36.35
C ASN A 469 -6.46 3.34 36.08
N VAL A 470 -7.64 2.70 36.08
CA VAL A 470 -8.91 3.36 35.77
C VAL A 470 -9.15 4.57 36.66
N GLU A 471 -8.84 4.50 37.95
CA GLU A 471 -9.01 5.63 38.89
C GLU A 471 -8.18 6.85 38.50
N LYS A 472 -6.89 6.68 38.17
CA LYS A 472 -6.03 7.76 37.66
C LYS A 472 -6.55 8.32 36.34
N GLY A 473 -7.02 7.45 35.45
CA GLY A 473 -7.62 7.85 34.18
C GLY A 473 -8.88 8.70 34.32
N ILE A 474 -9.75 8.33 35.26
CA ILE A 474 -10.93 9.13 35.62
C ILE A 474 -10.47 10.53 36.06
N GLY A 475 -9.49 10.61 36.97
CA GLY A 475 -8.92 11.89 37.40
C GLY A 475 -8.40 12.74 36.24
N GLN A 476 -7.69 12.13 35.28
CA GLN A 476 -7.20 12.80 34.07
C GLN A 476 -8.35 13.43 33.25
N VAL A 477 -9.44 12.69 33.06
CA VAL A 477 -10.60 13.19 32.29
C VAL A 477 -11.33 14.30 33.05
N ILE A 478 -11.51 14.16 34.37
CA ILE A 478 -12.12 15.19 35.23
C ILE A 478 -11.33 16.50 35.15
N GLU A 479 -10.00 16.42 35.26
CA GLU A 479 -9.11 17.59 35.19
C GLU A 479 -9.24 18.30 33.83
N ALA A 480 -9.25 17.56 32.73
CA ALA A 480 -9.36 18.12 31.39
C ALA A 480 -10.71 18.81 31.13
N LEU A 481 -11.79 18.30 31.70
CA LEU A 481 -13.12 18.93 31.62
C LEU A 481 -13.19 20.18 32.50
N ARG A 482 -12.71 20.12 33.75
CA ARG A 482 -12.75 21.26 34.68
C ARG A 482 -11.85 22.42 34.26
N SER A 483 -10.72 22.12 33.61
CA SER A 483 -9.80 23.13 33.07
C SER A 483 -10.27 23.75 31.76
N GLY A 484 -11.36 23.25 31.16
CA GLY A 484 -11.86 23.72 29.86
C GLY A 484 -11.00 23.29 28.66
N ARG A 485 -10.00 22.41 28.87
CA ARG A 485 -9.20 21.83 27.76
C ARG A 485 -10.09 21.04 26.81
N ILE A 486 -11.10 20.38 27.35
CA ILE A 486 -12.20 19.80 26.59
C ILE A 486 -13.38 20.76 26.70
N GLY A 487 -13.83 21.29 25.56
CA GLY A 487 -15.07 22.07 25.46
C GLY A 487 -16.30 21.19 25.65
N ASP A 488 -17.19 21.12 24.65
CA ASP A 488 -18.33 20.19 24.71
C ASP A 488 -17.89 18.77 24.34
N TYR A 489 -17.93 17.85 25.30
CA TYR A 489 -17.58 16.45 25.07
C TYR A 489 -18.54 15.74 24.09
N ARG A 490 -19.73 16.31 23.83
CA ARG A 490 -20.72 15.80 22.87
C ARG A 490 -20.43 16.19 21.43
N ASP A 491 -19.46 17.06 21.19
CA ASP A 491 -19.05 17.42 19.84
C ASP A 491 -18.74 16.15 19.03
N ALA A 492 -19.28 16.10 17.82
CA ALA A 492 -19.10 14.98 16.90
C ALA A 492 -17.61 14.62 16.72
N ARG A 493 -16.68 15.59 16.81
CA ARG A 493 -15.24 15.34 16.70
C ARG A 493 -14.69 14.33 17.72
N TYR A 494 -15.34 14.22 18.88
CA TYR A 494 -14.95 13.30 19.96
C TYR A 494 -15.65 11.93 19.91
N SER A 495 -16.52 11.68 18.93
CA SER A 495 -17.23 10.42 18.77
C SER A 495 -17.04 9.89 17.36
N ASN A 496 -16.50 8.67 17.23
CA ASN A 496 -16.29 8.10 15.90
C ASN A 496 -17.61 7.95 15.12
N VAL A 497 -18.66 7.48 15.79
CA VAL A 497 -19.96 7.24 15.13
C VAL A 497 -20.64 8.56 14.73
N GLU A 498 -20.63 9.57 15.59
CA GLU A 498 -21.27 10.85 15.29
C GLU A 498 -20.49 11.64 14.23
N PHE A 499 -19.15 11.61 14.28
CA PHE A 499 -18.30 12.17 13.22
C PHE A 499 -18.60 11.54 11.85
N LEU A 500 -18.65 10.21 11.78
CA LEU A 500 -18.90 9.49 10.53
C LEU A 500 -20.28 9.78 9.95
N LYS A 501 -21.33 9.84 10.79
CA LYS A 501 -22.69 10.19 10.35
C LYS A 501 -22.76 11.59 9.76
N LYS A 502 -22.05 12.56 10.35
CA LYS A 502 -22.14 13.96 9.96
C LYS A 502 -21.34 14.27 8.70
N GLU A 503 -20.07 13.86 8.68
CA GLU A 503 -19.11 14.29 7.64
C GLU A 503 -18.18 13.14 7.20
N GLY A 504 -17.76 12.27 8.12
CA GLY A 504 -16.70 11.29 7.85
C GLY A 504 -17.02 10.24 6.79
N LEU A 505 -18.28 9.80 6.65
CA LEU A 505 -18.66 8.83 5.61
C LEU A 505 -18.51 9.40 4.20
N TYR A 506 -18.83 10.68 4.03
CA TYR A 506 -18.64 11.38 2.76
C TYR A 506 -17.14 11.48 2.41
N LEU A 507 -16.30 11.86 3.39
CA LEU A 507 -14.84 11.95 3.20
C LEU A 507 -14.21 10.60 2.82
N LEU A 508 -14.68 9.50 3.43
CA LEU A 508 -14.19 8.15 3.16
C LEU A 508 -14.68 7.57 1.82
N THR A 509 -15.72 8.12 1.22
CA THR A 509 -16.26 7.65 -0.06
C THR A 509 -15.78 8.50 -1.24
N HIS A 510 -15.39 9.76 -1.00
CA HIS A 510 -15.01 10.74 -2.02
C HIS A 510 -13.52 11.17 -1.89
N THR A 511 -12.64 10.20 -1.67
CA THR A 511 -11.20 10.44 -1.39
C THR A 511 -10.43 11.13 -2.52
N GLU A 512 -10.87 11.01 -3.78
CA GLU A 512 -10.23 11.68 -4.92
C GLU A 512 -10.52 13.19 -4.97
N GLU A 513 -11.69 13.64 -4.49
CA GLU A 513 -12.08 15.06 -4.45
C GLU A 513 -11.51 15.76 -3.21
N THR A 514 -11.46 15.08 -2.06
CA THR A 514 -10.87 15.59 -0.81
C THR A 514 -9.35 15.76 -0.90
N SER A 515 -8.66 14.88 -1.63
CA SER A 515 -7.23 15.05 -1.94
C SER A 515 -6.96 16.33 -2.74
N ARG A 516 -7.90 16.77 -3.59
CA ARG A 516 -7.80 18.03 -4.35
C ARG A 516 -8.15 19.26 -3.50
N ALA A 517 -9.16 19.15 -2.64
CA ALA A 517 -9.55 20.24 -1.73
C ALA A 517 -8.45 20.52 -0.68
N ALA A 518 -7.78 19.50 -0.15
CA ALA A 518 -6.70 19.67 0.83
C ALA A 518 -5.46 20.37 0.27
N VAL A 519 -5.16 20.19 -1.03
CA VAL A 519 -4.07 20.92 -1.70
C VAL A 519 -4.37 22.42 -1.75
N LEU A 520 -5.63 22.81 -1.99
CA LEU A 520 -6.06 24.21 -2.00
C LEU A 520 -6.00 24.85 -0.61
N PHE A 521 -6.39 24.12 0.46
CA PHE A 521 -6.28 24.64 1.84
C PHE A 521 -4.83 24.72 2.37
N SER A 522 -3.90 23.95 1.81
CA SER A 522 -2.47 24.04 2.15
C SER A 522 -1.77 25.25 1.52
N GLU A 523 -2.28 25.76 0.39
CA GLU A 523 -1.75 26.97 -0.25
C GLU A 523 -2.26 28.25 0.43
N GLU A 524 -3.50 28.28 0.93
CA GLU A 524 -4.06 29.47 1.60
C GLU A 524 -3.53 29.70 3.03
N SER A 525 -2.95 28.68 3.69
CA SER A 525 -2.44 28.81 5.07
C SER A 525 -0.96 29.23 5.17
N ILE A 526 -0.28 29.41 4.03
CA ILE A 526 1.13 29.85 3.99
C ILE A 526 1.26 31.38 3.76
N ASP A 527 0.19 32.05 3.31
CA ASP A 527 0.21 33.48 2.93
C ASP A 527 -0.67 34.39 3.82
N ALA A 528 -0.80 34.09 5.12
CA ALA A 528 -1.35 35.07 6.07
C ALA A 528 -0.22 35.99 6.60
N PRO A 529 -0.18 37.29 6.24
CA PRO A 529 0.83 38.20 6.76
C PRO A 529 0.62 38.46 8.25
N ALA A 530 1.70 38.41 9.02
CA ALA A 530 1.73 38.80 10.41
C ALA A 530 1.26 40.26 10.58
N GLN A 531 0.14 40.45 11.28
CA GLN A 531 -0.23 41.69 11.96
C GLN A 531 -0.77 41.36 13.35
#